data_AF-A0A352JVV1-F1
#
_entry.id   AF-A0A352JVV1-F1
#
_cell.length_a   1.000
_cell.length_b   1.000
_cell.length_c   1.000
_cell.angle_alpha   90.00
_cell.angle_beta   90.00
_cell.angle_gamma   90.00
#
_symmetry.space_group_name_H-M   'P 1'
#
loop_
_entity.id
_entity.type
_entity.pdbx_description
1 polymer ?
#
loop_
_entity_poly.entity_id
_entity_poly.type
_entity_poly.pdbx_seq_one_letter_code
_entity_poly.pdbx_strand_id
1 'polypeptide(L)'
;GLTLDADSQAVEIVRFQPDNRTTHSIFVNLKTRDWNIPLRADDRVYIKPLQGYHEKYQVELIGEFNYPGFYAITEDSTTLSQIVAKAGGLTDMASLEEAEMTRVSAEELVDPEFERLKKMLVADMSESEYEYFKIKSRAKMGRVAVDFNSLFAGHDLSKDILLRNFDVVSVPRKRQVVNVSGEAANPGFLTYL
;
A
#
# COMPACT_ATOMS: atom_id res chain seq x y z
N GLY A 1 11.31 24.26 -0.43
CA GLY A 1 10.82 24.03 -1.82
C GLY A 1 9.39 23.54 -1.75
N LEU A 2 8.62 23.67 -2.83
CA LEU A 2 7.27 23.12 -2.91
C LEU A 2 7.32 21.60 -3.12
N THR A 3 6.32 20.90 -2.63
CA THR A 3 6.07 19.49 -2.98
C THR A 3 5.54 19.40 -4.41
N LEU A 4 5.63 18.23 -5.05
CA LEU A 4 5.22 18.03 -6.46
C LEU A 4 3.72 18.27 -6.70
N ASP A 5 2.92 18.18 -5.65
CA ASP A 5 1.47 18.28 -5.63
C ASP A 5 0.94 19.67 -5.23
N ALA A 6 1.83 20.59 -4.89
CA ALA A 6 1.48 21.94 -4.50
C ALA A 6 1.11 22.81 -5.72
N ASP A 7 -0.06 23.45 -5.69
CA ASP A 7 -0.48 24.43 -6.69
C ASP A 7 0.26 25.76 -6.49
N SER A 8 1.44 25.83 -7.10
CA SER A 8 2.26 27.05 -7.16
C SER A 8 1.57 28.28 -7.78
N GLN A 9 0.43 28.12 -8.46
CA GLN A 9 -0.30 29.21 -9.10
C GLN A 9 -1.37 29.84 -8.22
N ALA A 10 -1.74 29.17 -7.12
CA ALA A 10 -2.84 29.55 -6.25
C ALA A 10 -2.44 29.53 -4.76
N VAL A 11 -1.33 30.18 -4.42
CA VAL A 11 -0.91 30.38 -3.03
C VAL A 11 -1.80 31.43 -2.38
N GLU A 12 -2.29 31.16 -1.17
CA GLU A 12 -3.11 32.07 -0.38
C GLU A 12 -2.36 32.50 0.88
N ILE A 13 -2.14 33.80 1.02
CA ILE A 13 -1.61 34.40 2.25
C ILE A 13 -2.77 34.99 3.02
N VAL A 14 -3.07 34.43 4.18
CA VAL A 14 -4.10 34.92 5.10
C VAL A 14 -3.44 35.85 6.11
N ARG A 15 -3.79 37.14 6.06
CA ARG A 15 -3.25 38.18 6.93
C ARG A 15 -4.30 38.70 7.89
N PHE A 16 -4.01 38.73 9.18
CA PHE A 16 -4.90 39.35 10.16
C PHE A 16 -4.91 40.87 10.00
N GLN A 17 -6.11 41.45 10.11
CA GLN A 17 -6.28 42.89 10.19
C GLN A 17 -5.90 43.41 11.58
N PRO A 18 -5.70 44.73 11.76
CA PRO A 18 -5.34 45.30 13.06
C PRO A 18 -6.33 45.01 14.20
N ASP A 19 -7.57 44.64 13.86
CA ASP A 19 -8.58 44.22 14.84
C ASP A 19 -8.34 42.81 15.43
N ASN A 20 -7.37 42.07 14.88
CA ASN A 20 -7.02 40.69 15.20
C ASN A 20 -8.20 39.71 15.15
N ARG A 21 -9.25 40.05 14.41
CA ARG A 21 -10.51 39.32 14.30
C ARG A 21 -10.88 39.04 12.86
N THR A 22 -10.58 39.96 11.97
CA THR A 22 -10.82 39.81 10.54
C THR A 22 -9.52 39.50 9.82
N THR A 23 -9.65 38.82 8.68
CA THR A 23 -8.52 38.44 7.84
C THR A 23 -8.68 39.02 6.44
N HIS A 24 -7.56 39.16 5.76
CA HIS A 24 -7.48 39.53 4.36
C HIS A 24 -6.65 38.47 3.63
N SER A 25 -7.25 37.82 2.64
CA SER A 25 -6.56 36.84 1.79
C SER A 25 -5.90 37.52 0.60
N ILE A 26 -4.61 37.20 0.39
CA ILE A 26 -3.83 37.66 -0.77
C ILE A 26 -3.46 36.42 -1.59
N PHE A 27 -3.87 36.39 -2.86
CA PHE A 27 -3.55 35.30 -3.76
C PHE A 27 -2.29 35.59 -4.56
N VAL A 28 -1.37 34.62 -4.59
CA VAL A 28 -0.05 34.75 -5.20
C VAL A 28 0.18 33.60 -6.18
N ASN A 29 0.62 33.95 -7.39
CA ASN A 29 1.07 32.99 -8.39
C ASN A 29 2.60 33.01 -8.46
N LEU A 30 3.23 31.96 -7.92
CA LEU A 30 4.69 31.83 -7.84
C LEU A 30 5.36 31.55 -9.19
N LYS A 31 4.59 31.28 -10.26
CA LYS A 31 5.13 31.15 -11.62
C LYS A 31 5.35 32.49 -12.31
N THR A 32 4.68 33.54 -11.87
CA THR A 32 4.95 34.92 -12.33
C THR A 32 6.27 35.40 -11.71
N ARG A 33 6.91 36.46 -12.20
CA ARG A 33 8.15 37.01 -11.58
C ARG A 33 7.90 38.17 -10.61
N ASP A 34 6.63 38.52 -10.39
CA ASP A 34 6.22 39.68 -9.60
C ASP A 34 5.81 39.34 -8.16
N TRP A 35 6.08 38.11 -7.69
CA TRP A 35 5.81 37.71 -6.31
C TRP A 35 6.91 38.21 -5.38
N ASN A 36 6.88 39.48 -4.97
CA ASN A 36 7.70 39.94 -3.86
C ASN A 36 6.84 40.69 -2.85
N ILE A 37 5.92 39.96 -2.23
CA ILE A 37 5.05 40.50 -1.19
C ILE A 37 5.78 40.33 0.16
N PRO A 38 6.09 41.42 0.88
CA PRO A 38 6.68 41.32 2.20
C PRO A 38 5.67 40.66 3.15
N LEU A 39 6.10 39.57 3.77
CA LEU A 39 5.34 38.90 4.82
C LEU A 39 5.40 39.71 6.12
N ARG A 40 4.33 39.64 6.90
CA ARG A 40 4.20 40.26 8.22
C ARG A 40 4.17 39.17 9.28
N ALA A 41 4.40 39.55 10.54
CA ALA A 41 4.16 38.66 11.66
C ALA A 41 2.70 38.15 11.62
N ASP A 42 2.51 36.88 11.97
CA ASP A 42 1.22 36.16 12.00
C ASP A 42 0.52 35.94 10.64
N ASP A 43 1.18 36.25 9.52
CA ASP A 43 0.69 35.80 8.20
C ASP A 43 0.70 34.26 8.14
N ARG A 44 -0.40 33.68 7.64
CA ARG A 44 -0.48 32.25 7.35
C ARG A 44 -0.41 32.05 5.84
N VAL A 45 0.58 31.29 5.39
CA VAL A 45 0.73 30.94 3.96
C VAL A 45 0.16 29.54 3.74
N TYR A 46 -0.85 29.45 2.90
CA TYR A 46 -1.51 28.22 2.51
C TYR A 46 -1.30 27.97 1.02
N ILE A 47 -0.89 26.75 0.66
CA ILE A 47 -0.71 26.35 -0.73
C ILE A 47 -1.67 25.19 -0.96
N LYS A 48 -2.64 25.40 -1.84
CA LYS A 48 -3.62 24.38 -2.17
C LYS A 48 -2.94 23.24 -2.92
N PRO A 49 -3.36 21.98 -2.75
CA PRO A 49 -3.00 20.94 -3.69
C PRO A 49 -3.64 21.24 -5.05
N LEU A 50 -3.02 20.78 -6.15
CA LEU A 50 -3.58 20.90 -7.49
C LEU A 50 -5.02 20.33 -7.55
N GLN A 51 -5.97 21.06 -8.16
CA GLN A 51 -7.33 20.53 -8.36
C GLN A 51 -7.28 19.25 -9.20
N GLY A 52 -7.90 18.17 -8.70
CA GLY A 52 -7.81 16.83 -9.30
C GLY A 52 -6.66 15.97 -8.76
N TYR A 53 -5.84 16.51 -7.85
CA TYR A 53 -4.92 15.70 -7.04
C TYR A 53 -5.73 14.97 -5.96
N HIS A 54 -6.30 13.84 -6.33
CA HIS A 54 -6.70 12.82 -5.36
C HIS A 54 -5.41 12.29 -4.72
N GLU A 55 -5.40 12.06 -3.40
CA GLU A 55 -4.41 11.14 -2.83
C GLU A 55 -4.45 9.90 -3.72
N LYS A 56 -3.33 9.60 -4.40
CA LYS A 56 -3.28 8.48 -5.34
C LYS A 56 -3.28 7.21 -4.50
N TYR A 57 -4.46 6.81 -4.06
CA TYR A 57 -4.63 5.51 -3.46
C TYR A 57 -4.27 4.47 -4.49
N GLN A 58 -3.39 3.57 -4.09
CA GLN A 58 -2.88 2.56 -4.98
C GLN A 58 -2.76 1.24 -4.24
N VAL A 59 -2.84 0.18 -5.03
CA VAL A 59 -2.54 -1.17 -4.60
C VAL A 59 -1.42 -1.73 -5.45
N GLU A 60 -0.70 -2.70 -4.90
CA GLU A 60 0.37 -3.41 -5.60
C GLU A 60 -0.09 -4.83 -5.95
N LEU A 61 0.11 -5.24 -7.20
CA LEU A 61 -0.08 -6.61 -7.67
C LEU A 61 1.26 -7.27 -7.93
N ILE A 62 1.53 -8.38 -7.26
CA ILE A 62 2.81 -9.11 -7.31
C ILE A 62 2.59 -10.55 -7.77
N GLY A 63 3.43 -11.02 -8.69
CA GLY A 63 3.44 -12.41 -9.15
C GLY A 63 2.68 -12.62 -10.45
N GLU A 64 1.88 -13.68 -10.51
CA GLU A 64 1.24 -14.25 -11.72
C GLU A 64 -0.03 -13.49 -12.14
N PHE A 65 0.15 -12.21 -12.40
CA PHE A 65 -0.79 -11.35 -13.13
C PHE A 65 -0.27 -11.15 -14.56
N ASN A 66 -1.15 -10.90 -15.54
CA ASN A 66 -0.69 -10.60 -16.90
C ASN A 66 0.11 -9.29 -16.96
N TYR A 67 -0.30 -8.29 -16.17
CA TYR A 67 0.42 -7.03 -16.00
C TYR A 67 0.57 -6.70 -14.50
N PRO A 68 1.59 -7.21 -13.80
CA PRO A 68 1.84 -6.88 -12.39
C PRO A 68 2.32 -5.43 -12.23
N GLY A 69 2.15 -4.86 -11.04
CA GLY A 69 2.57 -3.49 -10.72
C GLY A 69 1.57 -2.72 -9.87
N PHE A 70 1.73 -1.39 -9.83
CA PHE A 70 0.85 -0.50 -9.06
C PHE A 70 -0.38 -0.07 -9.85
N TYR A 71 -1.53 -0.14 -9.20
CA TYR A 71 -2.81 0.25 -9.77
C TYR A 71 -3.50 1.30 -8.92
N ALA A 72 -3.92 2.39 -9.56
CA ALA A 72 -4.72 3.41 -8.90
C ALA A 72 -6.11 2.86 -8.54
N ILE A 73 -6.55 3.15 -7.33
CA ILE A 73 -7.86 2.81 -6.80
C ILE A 73 -8.60 4.07 -6.37
N THR A 74 -9.92 3.95 -6.31
CA THR A 74 -10.77 4.83 -5.50
C THR A 74 -11.14 4.05 -4.25
N GLU A 75 -10.70 4.55 -3.09
CA GLU A 75 -10.97 3.92 -1.80
C GLU A 75 -12.48 3.75 -1.59
N ASP A 76 -12.85 2.71 -0.84
CA ASP A 76 -14.23 2.31 -0.52
C ASP A 76 -15.14 1.97 -1.72
N SER A 77 -14.62 1.95 -2.95
CA SER A 77 -15.41 1.63 -4.16
C SER A 77 -14.72 0.67 -5.12
N THR A 78 -13.40 0.65 -5.16
CA THR A 78 -12.66 -0.23 -6.06
C THR A 78 -12.50 -1.63 -5.44
N THR A 79 -12.87 -2.65 -6.19
CA THR A 79 -12.78 -4.04 -5.73
C THR A 79 -11.55 -4.76 -6.27
N LEU A 80 -11.20 -5.88 -5.64
CA LEU A 80 -10.10 -6.74 -6.07
C LEU A 80 -10.32 -7.24 -7.50
N SER A 81 -11.51 -7.74 -7.83
CA SER A 81 -11.80 -8.25 -9.18
C SER A 81 -11.62 -7.18 -10.27
N GLN A 82 -11.98 -5.92 -10.00
CA GLN A 82 -11.79 -4.81 -10.93
C GLN A 82 -10.30 -4.53 -11.19
N ILE A 83 -9.46 -4.57 -10.16
CA ILE A 83 -8.02 -4.35 -10.32
C ILE A 83 -7.36 -5.53 -11.04
N VAL A 84 -7.75 -6.76 -10.74
CA VAL A 84 -7.27 -7.93 -11.48
C VAL A 84 -7.68 -7.86 -12.95
N ALA A 85 -8.90 -7.41 -13.27
CA ALA A 85 -9.32 -7.19 -14.65
C ALA A 85 -8.51 -6.10 -15.36
N LYS A 86 -8.21 -4.98 -14.69
CA LYS A 86 -7.32 -3.92 -15.22
C LYS A 86 -5.91 -4.43 -15.47
N ALA A 87 -5.44 -5.40 -14.69
CA ALA A 87 -4.17 -6.09 -14.87
C ALA A 87 -4.19 -7.15 -15.98
N GLY A 88 -5.26 -7.21 -16.77
CA GLY A 88 -5.43 -8.18 -17.85
C GLY A 88 -5.78 -9.59 -17.36
N GLY A 89 -6.11 -9.77 -16.08
CA GLY A 89 -6.35 -11.07 -15.47
C GLY A 89 -5.09 -11.73 -14.89
N LEU A 90 -5.27 -12.96 -14.44
CA LEU A 90 -4.21 -13.83 -13.93
C LEU A 90 -3.60 -14.66 -15.08
N THR A 91 -2.36 -15.10 -14.91
CA THR A 91 -1.76 -16.05 -15.85
C THR A 91 -2.29 -17.46 -15.62
N ASP A 92 -2.12 -18.36 -16.59
CA ASP A 92 -2.47 -19.79 -16.42
C ASP A 92 -1.65 -20.50 -15.31
N MET A 93 -0.51 -19.91 -14.95
CA MET A 93 0.39 -20.40 -13.92
C MET A 93 0.08 -19.83 -12.54
N ALA A 94 -0.98 -19.02 -12.38
CA ALA A 94 -1.37 -18.42 -11.11
C ALA A 94 -1.90 -19.45 -10.09
N SER A 95 -1.33 -19.45 -8.89
CA SER A 95 -1.78 -20.28 -7.77
C SER A 95 -2.78 -19.51 -6.90
N LEU A 96 -4.08 -19.70 -7.17
CA LEU A 96 -5.16 -19.09 -6.36
C LEU A 96 -5.20 -19.62 -4.92
N GLU A 97 -4.72 -20.84 -4.69
CA GLU A 97 -4.66 -21.45 -3.35
C GLU A 97 -3.58 -20.80 -2.46
N GLU A 98 -2.46 -20.42 -3.06
CA GLU A 98 -1.36 -19.75 -2.35
C GLU A 98 -1.45 -18.21 -2.46
N ALA A 99 -2.49 -17.68 -3.09
CA ALA A 99 -2.71 -16.24 -3.20
C ALA A 99 -2.97 -15.61 -1.82
N GLU A 100 -2.43 -14.41 -1.63
CA GLU A 100 -2.55 -13.66 -0.39
C GLU A 100 -2.76 -12.18 -0.64
N MET A 101 -3.49 -11.56 0.28
CA MET A 101 -3.65 -10.11 0.34
C MET A 101 -3.14 -9.64 1.70
N THR A 102 -2.31 -8.60 1.67
CA THR A 102 -1.80 -7.94 2.86
C THR A 102 -2.28 -6.49 2.85
N ARG A 103 -2.81 -6.02 3.97
CA ARG A 103 -3.25 -4.66 4.20
C ARG A 103 -2.36 -4.07 5.27
N VAL A 104 -1.57 -3.08 4.90
CA VAL A 104 -0.77 -2.32 5.86
C VAL A 104 -1.65 -1.21 6.41
N SER A 105 -2.43 -1.46 7.47
CA SER A 105 -3.06 -0.34 8.19
C SER A 105 -2.01 0.34 9.05
N ALA A 106 -1.95 1.67 9.02
CA ALA A 106 -1.11 2.44 9.93
C ALA A 106 -1.47 2.18 11.42
N GLU A 107 -2.69 1.72 11.68
CA GLU A 107 -3.18 1.35 13.01
C GLU A 107 -2.94 -0.11 13.43
N GLU A 108 -2.36 -0.97 12.58
CA GLU A 108 -1.98 -2.34 12.97
C GLU A 108 -0.71 -2.28 13.82
N LEU A 109 -0.91 -1.82 15.06
CA LEU A 109 -0.05 -1.95 16.24
C LEU A 109 1.44 -1.99 15.87
N VAL A 110 2.01 -0.80 15.60
CA VAL A 110 3.47 -0.63 15.66
C VAL A 110 3.88 -1.11 17.03
N ASP A 111 4.40 -2.33 17.07
CA ASP A 111 4.85 -3.04 18.25
C ASP A 111 6.24 -2.47 18.57
N PRO A 112 6.35 -1.52 19.51
CA PRO A 112 7.58 -0.74 19.65
C PRO A 112 8.75 -1.64 20.07
N GLU A 113 8.43 -2.73 20.77
CA GLU A 113 9.39 -3.74 21.16
C GLU A 113 9.86 -4.55 19.96
N PHE A 114 8.96 -4.99 19.08
CA PHE A 114 9.36 -5.65 17.83
C PHE A 114 10.19 -4.74 16.91
N GLU A 115 9.86 -3.44 16.83
CA GLU A 115 10.62 -2.46 16.04
C GLU A 115 12.00 -2.15 16.65
N ARG A 116 12.11 -2.17 17.98
CA ARG A 116 13.41 -2.09 18.67
C ARG A 116 14.26 -3.32 18.35
N LEU A 117 13.68 -4.52 18.44
CA LEU A 117 14.36 -5.78 18.19
C LEU A 117 14.80 -5.94 16.73
N LYS A 118 14.02 -5.46 15.75
CA LYS A 118 14.44 -5.44 14.33
C LYS A 118 15.76 -4.70 14.07
N LYS A 119 16.09 -3.71 14.91
CA LYS A 119 17.31 -2.89 14.79
C LYS A 119 18.48 -3.45 15.60
N MET A 120 18.25 -4.51 16.37
CA MET A 120 19.23 -5.13 17.26
C MET A 120 19.86 -6.36 16.58
N LEU A 121 21.13 -6.66 16.89
CA LEU A 121 21.73 -7.91 16.44
C LEU A 121 21.15 -9.07 17.25
N VAL A 122 20.89 -10.21 16.58
CA VAL A 122 20.34 -11.41 17.22
C VAL A 122 21.20 -11.89 18.39
N ALA A 123 22.53 -11.73 18.29
CA ALA A 123 23.48 -12.12 19.34
C ALA A 123 23.34 -11.29 20.63
N ASP A 124 22.77 -10.09 20.54
CA ASP A 124 22.59 -9.19 21.67
C ASP A 124 21.21 -9.35 22.34
N MET A 125 20.31 -10.15 21.74
CA MET A 125 18.96 -10.41 22.28
C MET A 125 19.01 -11.43 23.42
N SER A 126 18.21 -11.20 24.47
CA SER A 126 17.88 -12.25 25.44
C SER A 126 17.09 -13.38 24.78
N GLU A 127 17.07 -14.55 25.44
CA GLU A 127 16.32 -15.72 24.95
C GLU A 127 14.84 -15.42 24.72
N SER A 128 14.21 -14.68 25.65
CA SER A 128 12.81 -14.27 25.54
C SER A 128 12.55 -13.25 24.43
N GLU A 129 13.47 -12.30 24.23
CA GLU A 129 13.37 -11.32 23.14
C GLU A 129 13.53 -12.01 21.78
N TYR A 130 14.46 -12.97 21.67
CA TYR A 130 14.64 -13.76 20.47
C TYR A 130 13.41 -14.61 20.15
N GLU A 131 12.82 -15.26 21.15
CA GLU A 131 11.60 -16.05 20.97
C GLU A 131 10.41 -15.17 20.56
N TYR A 132 10.25 -14.01 21.20
CA TYR A 132 9.25 -13.01 20.83
C TYR A 132 9.46 -12.50 19.39
N PHE A 133 10.69 -12.10 19.04
CA PHE A 133 11.05 -11.65 17.70
C PHE A 133 10.74 -12.72 16.64
N LYS A 134 11.07 -13.98 16.92
CA LYS A 134 10.79 -15.12 16.02
C LYS A 134 9.28 -15.34 15.83
N ILE A 135 8.48 -15.26 16.90
CA ILE A 135 7.02 -15.39 16.81
C ILE A 135 6.43 -14.25 15.98
N LYS A 136 6.79 -13.00 16.31
CA LYS A 136 6.28 -11.80 15.63
C LYS A 136 6.75 -11.70 14.18
N SER A 137 7.99 -12.05 13.89
CA SER A 137 8.52 -12.10 12.52
C SER A 137 7.84 -13.17 11.65
N ARG A 138 7.25 -14.21 12.26
CA ARG A 138 6.50 -15.25 11.56
C ARG A 138 5.02 -14.93 11.44
N ALA A 139 4.49 -14.06 12.31
CA ALA A 139 3.14 -13.58 12.20
C ALA A 139 3.04 -12.73 10.93
N LYS A 140 2.27 -13.20 9.94
CA LYS A 140 1.89 -12.40 8.77
C LYS A 140 0.92 -11.31 9.21
N MET A 141 1.45 -10.22 9.78
CA MET A 141 0.67 -9.02 10.09
C MET A 141 0.06 -8.47 8.79
N GLY A 142 -1.14 -7.90 8.88
CA GLY A 142 -1.87 -7.36 7.74
C GLY A 142 -2.57 -8.38 6.83
N ARG A 143 -2.55 -9.68 7.13
CA ARG A 143 -3.21 -10.65 6.22
C ARG A 143 -4.72 -10.44 6.19
N VAL A 144 -5.24 -10.16 5.01
CA VAL A 144 -6.68 -10.08 4.74
C VAL A 144 -7.16 -11.42 4.20
N ALA A 145 -8.21 -11.97 4.81
CA ALA A 145 -8.82 -13.22 4.36
C ALA A 145 -9.62 -12.97 3.08
N VAL A 146 -9.19 -13.56 1.97
CA VAL A 146 -9.85 -13.51 0.67
C VAL A 146 -9.92 -14.93 0.11
N ASP A 147 -11.09 -15.35 -0.35
CA ASP A 147 -11.27 -16.63 -1.04
C ASP A 147 -11.06 -16.46 -2.55
N PHE A 148 -9.79 -16.46 -2.95
CA PHE A 148 -9.38 -16.25 -4.34
C PHE A 148 -9.93 -17.32 -5.30
N ASN A 149 -10.05 -18.57 -4.85
CA ASN A 149 -10.58 -19.65 -5.68
C ASN A 149 -12.05 -19.41 -6.02
N SER A 150 -12.88 -19.19 -5.01
CA SER A 150 -14.30 -18.92 -5.22
C SER A 150 -14.52 -17.65 -6.05
N LEU A 151 -13.74 -16.59 -5.80
CA LEU A 151 -13.85 -15.32 -6.52
C LEU A 151 -13.47 -15.45 -8.00
N PHE A 152 -12.31 -16.04 -8.32
CA PHE A 152 -11.75 -16.01 -9.68
C PHE A 152 -12.08 -17.25 -10.50
N ALA A 153 -12.01 -18.45 -9.91
CA ALA A 153 -12.34 -19.69 -10.60
C ALA A 153 -13.84 -20.04 -10.50
N GLY A 154 -14.45 -19.74 -9.35
CA GLY A 154 -15.89 -19.93 -9.13
C GLY A 154 -16.76 -18.79 -9.65
N HIS A 155 -16.15 -17.65 -10.02
CA HIS A 155 -16.84 -16.41 -10.41
C HIS A 155 -17.85 -15.89 -9.37
N ASP A 156 -17.61 -16.20 -8.09
CA ASP A 156 -18.46 -15.76 -6.97
C ASP A 156 -18.07 -14.36 -6.51
N LEU A 157 -18.70 -13.34 -7.10
CA LEU A 157 -18.48 -11.94 -6.72
C LEU A 157 -18.92 -11.61 -5.28
N SER A 158 -19.63 -12.49 -4.59
CA SER A 158 -19.94 -12.29 -3.15
C SER A 158 -18.69 -12.40 -2.27
N LYS A 159 -17.59 -12.97 -2.81
CA LYS A 159 -16.27 -13.05 -2.16
C LYS A 159 -15.36 -11.88 -2.49
N ASP A 160 -15.83 -10.94 -3.32
CA ASP A 160 -15.04 -9.78 -3.71
C ASP A 160 -14.83 -8.86 -2.51
N ILE A 161 -13.70 -8.15 -2.50
CA ILE A 161 -13.29 -7.31 -1.39
C ILE A 161 -12.95 -5.91 -1.88
N LEU A 162 -13.34 -4.93 -1.07
CA LEU A 162 -12.95 -3.54 -1.28
C LEU A 162 -11.48 -3.36 -0.92
N LEU A 163 -10.76 -2.76 -1.87
CA LEU A 163 -9.36 -2.42 -1.72
C LEU A 163 -9.21 -1.09 -0.99
N ARG A 164 -8.15 -1.00 -0.21
CA ARG A 164 -7.70 0.19 0.50
C ARG A 164 -6.31 0.58 0.02
N ASN A 165 -5.94 1.81 0.31
CA ASN A 165 -4.62 2.29 -0.04
C ASN A 165 -3.53 1.40 0.59
N PHE A 166 -2.49 1.12 -0.18
CA PHE A 166 -1.36 0.26 0.20
C PHE A 166 -1.69 -1.22 0.44
N ASP A 167 -2.85 -1.70 -0.01
CA ASP A 167 -3.06 -3.13 -0.11
C ASP A 167 -2.08 -3.75 -1.13
N VAL A 168 -1.54 -4.91 -0.77
CA VAL A 168 -0.66 -5.72 -1.61
C VAL A 168 -1.33 -7.05 -1.87
N VAL A 169 -1.50 -7.39 -3.14
CA VAL A 169 -2.07 -8.67 -3.58
C VAL A 169 -0.96 -9.46 -4.25
N SER A 170 -0.67 -10.63 -3.71
CA SER A 170 0.36 -11.54 -4.20
C SER A 170 -0.28 -12.83 -4.69
N VAL A 171 -0.01 -13.20 -5.93
CA VAL A 171 -0.44 -14.48 -6.50
C VAL A 171 0.81 -15.22 -7.01
N PRO A 172 1.30 -16.24 -6.30
CA PRO A 172 2.52 -16.92 -6.71
C PRO A 172 2.26 -17.88 -7.87
N ARG A 173 3.35 -18.39 -8.44
CA ARG A 173 3.33 -19.42 -9.47
C ARG A 173 2.95 -20.78 -8.89
N LYS A 174 2.11 -21.54 -9.59
CA LYS A 174 1.81 -22.95 -9.32
C LYS A 174 3.11 -23.73 -9.20
N ARG A 175 3.29 -24.45 -8.09
CA ARG A 175 4.38 -25.39 -7.92
C ARG A 175 4.07 -26.65 -8.74
N GLN A 176 4.84 -26.90 -9.80
CA GLN A 176 4.77 -28.16 -10.56
C GLN A 176 5.58 -29.24 -9.84
N VAL A 177 5.17 -29.59 -8.61
CA VAL A 177 5.81 -30.66 -7.84
C VAL A 177 4.94 -31.90 -7.85
N VAL A 178 5.52 -33.03 -8.26
CA VAL A 178 4.94 -34.35 -8.05
C VAL A 178 5.50 -34.90 -6.75
N ASN A 179 4.63 -35.24 -5.81
CA ASN A 179 5.03 -35.94 -4.60
C ASN A 179 5.16 -37.43 -4.90
N VAL A 180 6.38 -37.95 -4.88
CA VAL A 180 6.63 -39.38 -5.02
C VAL A 180 6.80 -39.99 -3.63
N SER A 181 5.85 -40.84 -3.25
CA SER A 181 5.85 -41.59 -1.98
C SER A 181 5.64 -43.09 -2.22
N GLY A 182 6.10 -43.93 -1.28
CA GLY A 182 6.06 -45.39 -1.40
C GLY A 182 7.44 -46.02 -1.60
N GLU A 183 7.48 -47.24 -2.16
CA GLU A 183 8.71 -48.02 -2.41
C GLU A 183 9.44 -47.52 -3.67
N ALA A 184 9.75 -46.22 -3.69
CA ALA A 184 10.46 -45.54 -4.77
C ALA A 184 11.91 -45.29 -4.36
N ALA A 185 12.84 -45.42 -5.32
CA ALA A 185 14.27 -45.25 -5.07
C ALA A 185 14.66 -43.84 -4.59
N ASN A 186 13.88 -42.81 -4.94
CA ASN A 186 14.04 -41.43 -4.48
C ASN A 186 12.68 -40.83 -4.09
N PRO A 187 12.20 -41.05 -2.86
CA PRO A 187 10.99 -40.40 -2.36
C PRO A 187 11.24 -38.90 -2.17
N GLY A 188 10.27 -38.07 -2.57
CA GLY A 188 10.38 -36.62 -2.42
C GLY A 188 9.56 -35.83 -3.44
N PHE A 189 9.63 -34.50 -3.34
CA PHE A 189 9.03 -33.59 -4.31
C PHE A 189 9.93 -33.51 -5.55
N LEU A 190 9.45 -34.00 -6.68
CA LEU A 190 10.11 -33.86 -7.97
C LEU A 190 9.45 -32.72 -8.76
N THR A 191 10.24 -31.73 -9.15
CA THR A 191 9.81 -30.69 -10.09
C THR A 191 9.72 -31.30 -11.48
N TYR A 192 8.57 -31.18 -12.15
CA TYR A 192 8.41 -31.59 -13.55
C TYR A 192 8.30 -30.34 -14.44
N LEU A 193 9.07 -30.31 -15.54
CA LEU A 193 9.10 -29.23 -16.54
C LEU A 193 8.12 -29.49 -17.68
#